data_AF-V2WKI5-F1
#
_entry.id   AF-V2WKI5-F1
#
_cell.length_a   1.000
_cell.length_b   1.000
_cell.length_c   1.000
_cell.angle_alpha   90.00
_cell.angle_beta   90.00
_cell.angle_gamma   90.00
#
_symmetry.space_group_name_H-M   'P 1'
#
loop_
_entity.id
_entity.type
_entity.pdbx_description
1 polymer ?
#
loop_
_entity_poly.entity_id
_entity_poly.type
_entity_poly.pdbx_seq_one_letter_code
_entity_poly.pdbx_strand_id
1 'polypeptide(L)'
;MNPVKANTDEKKKMLLLSLVKGNTSEWKQREMMKLFPEDDDPEEKKKAAEETWSSFKQRFRAEWQPVNVVREAQAKIEQIRMADRADEYVNRFRLIAMDTKYDDEALMRFFREGLPESLQTKIMLRTDGEPETLDDWYKLAIKYDNQYKLVMANRKKREPIKPKIARKEKEITVGRLLSESDRKDYMVAGKCFRCAKTGHVSRDCPLKGQAQQTPPPKYEPKKLSPREAFTKIRVLIAEQGEGEQEEIFDLMGKE
;
A
#
# COMPACT_ATOMS: atom_id res chain seq x y z
N MET A 1 5.16 -37.91 -44.74
CA MET A 1 5.32 -37.35 -43.38
C MET A 1 5.39 -38.48 -42.38
N ASN A 2 6.23 -38.39 -41.35
CA ASN A 2 6.34 -39.43 -40.32
C ASN A 2 5.25 -39.20 -39.25
N PRO A 3 4.19 -40.05 -39.18
CA PRO A 3 3.01 -39.79 -38.37
C PRO A 3 3.32 -39.69 -36.86
N VAL A 4 4.38 -40.34 -36.40
CA VAL A 4 4.83 -40.27 -34.99
C VAL A 4 5.38 -38.88 -34.63
N LYS A 5 6.10 -38.24 -35.55
CA LYS A 5 6.64 -36.88 -35.37
C LYS A 5 5.54 -35.80 -35.40
N ALA A 6 4.57 -35.94 -36.30
CA ALA A 6 3.42 -35.02 -36.38
C ALA A 6 2.61 -35.03 -35.07
N ASN A 7 2.31 -36.23 -34.54
CA ASN A 7 1.60 -36.40 -33.26
C ASN A 7 2.38 -35.78 -32.07
N THR A 8 3.72 -35.82 -32.09
CA THR A 8 4.53 -35.16 -31.03
C THR A 8 4.55 -33.65 -31.16
N ASP A 9 4.51 -33.11 -32.37
CA ASP A 9 4.52 -31.66 -32.60
C ASP A 9 3.16 -31.03 -32.32
N GLU A 10 2.05 -31.68 -32.71
CA GLU A 10 0.67 -31.28 -32.35
C GLU A 10 0.49 -31.15 -30.83
N LYS A 11 0.96 -32.16 -30.07
CA LYS A 11 0.91 -32.14 -28.60
C LYS A 11 1.69 -30.98 -28.00
N LYS A 12 2.87 -30.66 -28.54
CA LYS A 12 3.67 -29.51 -28.08
C LYS A 12 2.97 -28.17 -28.38
N LYS A 13 2.35 -28.03 -29.55
CA LYS A 13 1.54 -26.85 -29.93
C LYS A 13 0.37 -26.64 -28.97
N MET A 14 -0.40 -27.71 -28.70
CA MET A 14 -1.53 -27.65 -27.75
C MET A 14 -1.09 -27.29 -26.34
N LEU A 15 0.01 -27.89 -25.84
CA LEU A 15 0.55 -27.57 -24.52
C LEU A 15 1.01 -26.10 -24.42
N LEU A 16 1.67 -25.57 -25.46
CA LEU A 16 2.07 -24.17 -25.45
C LEU A 16 0.84 -23.24 -25.38
N LEU A 17 -0.18 -23.49 -26.20
CA LEU A 17 -1.41 -22.69 -26.22
C LEU A 17 -2.18 -22.77 -24.90
N SER A 18 -2.17 -23.92 -24.21
CA SER A 18 -2.83 -24.04 -22.90
C SER A 18 -2.14 -23.21 -21.80
N LEU A 19 -0.82 -23.03 -21.90
CA LEU A 19 -0.01 -22.27 -20.94
C LEU A 19 -0.04 -20.75 -21.16
N VAL A 20 -0.45 -20.27 -22.36
CA VAL A 20 -0.62 -18.83 -22.61
C VAL A 20 -1.78 -18.31 -21.76
N LYS A 21 -1.45 -17.46 -20.77
CA LYS A 21 -2.38 -16.77 -19.87
C LYS A 21 -2.40 -15.27 -20.19
N GLY A 22 -3.51 -14.59 -19.93
CA GLY A 22 -3.67 -13.15 -20.14
C GLY A 22 -4.83 -12.79 -21.08
N ASN A 23 -4.89 -11.54 -21.54
CA ASN A 23 -5.97 -11.00 -22.39
C ASN A 23 -5.86 -11.45 -23.86
N THR A 24 -5.63 -12.73 -24.10
CA THR A 24 -5.20 -13.26 -25.40
C THR A 24 -6.07 -14.40 -25.90
N SER A 25 -7.31 -14.45 -25.40
CA SER A 25 -8.32 -15.44 -25.75
C SER A 25 -8.64 -15.43 -27.25
N GLU A 26 -8.81 -14.25 -27.85
CA GLU A 26 -9.12 -14.13 -29.29
C GLU A 26 -7.97 -14.63 -30.16
N TRP A 27 -6.73 -14.27 -29.80
CA TRP A 27 -5.54 -14.77 -30.51
C TRP A 27 -5.44 -16.29 -30.39
N LYS A 28 -5.63 -16.84 -29.19
CA LYS A 28 -5.57 -18.29 -28.94
C LYS A 28 -6.62 -19.06 -29.72
N GLN A 29 -7.84 -18.54 -29.84
CA GLN A 29 -8.90 -19.15 -30.64
C GLN A 29 -8.57 -19.16 -32.13
N ARG A 30 -8.12 -18.02 -32.68
CA ARG A 30 -7.68 -17.94 -34.08
C ARG A 30 -6.52 -18.88 -34.37
N GLU A 31 -5.58 -18.97 -33.44
CA GLU A 31 -4.42 -19.84 -33.55
C GLU A 31 -4.80 -21.31 -33.45
N MET A 32 -5.73 -21.68 -32.57
CA MET A 32 -6.31 -23.02 -32.52
C MET A 32 -6.99 -23.40 -33.85
N MET A 33 -7.83 -22.53 -34.43
CA MET A 33 -8.49 -22.82 -35.70
C MET A 33 -7.50 -23.04 -36.84
N LYS A 34 -6.39 -22.29 -36.86
CA LYS A 34 -5.35 -22.41 -37.88
C LYS A 34 -4.51 -23.69 -37.75
N LEU A 35 -4.25 -24.13 -36.52
CA LEU A 35 -3.41 -25.29 -36.22
C LEU A 35 -4.20 -26.59 -36.16
N PHE A 36 -5.49 -26.51 -35.87
CA PHE A 36 -6.41 -27.62 -35.67
C PHE A 36 -7.76 -27.26 -36.34
N PRO A 37 -7.81 -27.16 -37.68
CA PRO A 37 -9.06 -26.86 -38.39
C PRO A 37 -10.09 -27.95 -38.13
N GLU A 38 -11.30 -27.56 -37.71
CA GLU A 38 -12.43 -28.46 -37.47
C GLU A 38 -13.05 -28.97 -38.80
N ASP A 39 -12.96 -28.16 -39.86
CA ASP A 39 -13.50 -28.49 -41.17
C ASP A 39 -12.65 -29.57 -41.88
N ASP A 40 -13.33 -30.47 -42.61
CA ASP A 40 -12.71 -31.50 -43.45
C ASP A 40 -12.12 -30.95 -44.77
N ASP A 41 -11.73 -29.67 -44.80
CA ASP A 41 -11.02 -29.11 -45.95
C ASP A 41 -9.61 -29.74 -46.05
N PRO A 42 -9.33 -30.52 -47.11
CA PRO A 42 -8.05 -31.19 -47.28
C PRO A 42 -6.87 -30.22 -47.36
N GLU A 43 -7.10 -29.01 -47.87
CA GLU A 43 -6.05 -28.03 -48.13
C GLU A 43 -5.61 -27.34 -46.82
N GLU A 44 -6.56 -26.99 -45.95
CA GLU A 44 -6.26 -26.42 -44.63
C GLU A 44 -5.67 -27.46 -43.66
N LYS A 45 -6.14 -28.71 -43.68
CA LYS A 45 -5.52 -29.81 -42.91
C LYS A 45 -4.07 -30.06 -43.36
N LYS A 46 -3.79 -29.97 -44.65
CA LYS A 46 -2.44 -30.13 -45.20
C LYS A 46 -1.52 -28.99 -44.73
N LYS A 47 -1.96 -27.72 -44.81
CA LYS A 47 -1.19 -26.57 -44.29
C LYS A 47 -0.90 -26.69 -42.79
N ALA A 48 -1.89 -27.09 -41.99
CA ALA A 48 -1.74 -27.27 -40.56
C ALA A 48 -0.73 -28.39 -40.22
N ALA A 49 -0.79 -29.51 -40.95
CA ALA A 49 0.12 -30.64 -40.80
C ALA A 49 1.55 -30.38 -41.32
N GLU A 50 1.72 -29.48 -42.30
CA GLU A 50 3.02 -29.05 -42.82
C GLU A 50 3.78 -28.14 -41.86
N GLU A 51 3.08 -27.39 -40.99
CA GLU A 51 3.73 -26.53 -40.02
C GLU A 51 4.37 -27.37 -38.90
N THR A 52 5.70 -27.42 -38.87
CA THR A 52 6.46 -28.10 -37.81
C THR A 52 6.42 -27.35 -36.46
N TRP A 53 6.78 -28.03 -35.37
CA TRP A 53 6.99 -27.36 -34.08
C TRP A 53 8.02 -26.22 -34.15
N SER A 54 9.06 -26.37 -34.97
CA SER A 54 10.11 -25.35 -35.11
C SER A 54 9.60 -24.06 -35.74
N SER A 55 8.86 -24.18 -36.85
CA SER A 55 8.27 -23.02 -37.55
C SER A 55 7.20 -22.35 -36.68
N PHE A 56 6.36 -23.13 -36.00
CA PHE A 56 5.40 -22.60 -35.03
C PHE A 56 6.09 -21.82 -33.91
N LYS A 57 7.12 -22.39 -33.28
CA LYS A 57 7.88 -21.73 -32.20
C LYS A 57 8.53 -20.43 -32.65
N GLN A 58 9.03 -20.37 -33.88
CA GLN A 58 9.63 -19.16 -34.44
C GLN A 58 8.59 -18.07 -34.68
N ARG A 59 7.43 -18.42 -35.26
CA ARG A 59 6.32 -17.47 -35.45
C ARG A 59 5.75 -17.00 -34.13
N PHE A 60 5.54 -17.92 -33.18
CA PHE A 60 5.13 -17.59 -31.82
C PHE A 60 6.08 -16.56 -31.21
N ARG A 61 7.40 -16.80 -31.26
CA ARG A 61 8.38 -15.81 -30.78
C ARG A 61 8.30 -14.50 -31.57
N ALA A 62 8.17 -14.52 -32.89
CA ALA A 62 8.09 -13.28 -33.67
C ALA A 62 6.86 -12.43 -33.29
N GLU A 63 5.74 -13.05 -32.95
CA GLU A 63 4.47 -12.36 -32.67
C GLU A 63 4.26 -12.06 -31.18
N TRP A 64 4.83 -12.88 -30.29
CA TRP A 64 4.63 -12.78 -28.83
C TRP A 64 5.88 -12.48 -28.01
N GLN A 65 7.07 -12.56 -28.59
CA GLN A 65 8.21 -11.92 -27.96
C GLN A 65 7.98 -10.42 -28.17
N PRO A 66 7.93 -9.60 -27.10
CA PRO A 66 7.93 -8.16 -27.28
C PRO A 66 9.02 -7.82 -28.26
N VAL A 67 8.67 -7.12 -29.35
CA VAL A 67 9.60 -6.66 -30.39
C VAL A 67 10.75 -5.84 -29.78
N ASN A 68 10.69 -5.54 -28.48
CA ASN A 68 11.84 -5.10 -27.73
C ASN A 68 11.89 -5.46 -26.24
N VAL A 69 11.93 -6.76 -25.88
CA VAL A 69 12.14 -7.18 -24.46
C VAL A 69 13.31 -6.43 -23.82
N VAL A 70 14.41 -6.25 -24.56
CA VAL A 70 15.59 -5.54 -24.09
C VAL A 70 15.29 -4.05 -23.89
N ARG A 71 14.81 -3.29 -24.89
CA ARG A 71 14.51 -1.85 -24.69
C ARG A 71 13.42 -1.63 -23.64
N GLU A 72 12.45 -2.53 -23.51
CA GLU A 72 11.43 -2.43 -22.48
C GLU A 72 12.03 -2.65 -21.09
N ALA A 73 12.89 -3.66 -20.93
CA ALA A 73 13.63 -3.88 -19.69
C ALA A 73 14.53 -2.67 -19.36
N GLN A 74 15.21 -2.11 -20.36
CA GLN A 74 16.04 -0.90 -20.21
C GLN A 74 15.19 0.30 -19.77
N ALA A 75 14.05 0.56 -20.41
CA ALA A 75 13.14 1.62 -19.97
C ALA A 75 12.62 1.39 -18.54
N LYS A 76 12.31 0.13 -18.18
CA LYS A 76 11.87 -0.23 -16.82
C LYS A 76 12.98 -0.06 -15.78
N ILE A 77 14.23 -0.43 -16.09
CA ILE A 77 15.34 -0.32 -15.14
C ILE A 77 15.70 1.15 -14.88
N GLU A 78 15.54 2.02 -15.87
CA GLU A 78 15.75 3.47 -15.71
C GLU A 78 14.69 4.13 -14.84
N GLN A 79 13.46 3.60 -14.85
CA GLN A 79 12.31 4.18 -14.15
C GLN A 79 12.05 3.57 -12.78
N ILE A 80 12.56 2.37 -12.50
CA ILE A 80 12.27 1.70 -11.23
C ILE A 80 12.84 2.51 -10.05
N ARG A 81 12.00 2.78 -9.06
CA ARG A 81 12.36 3.45 -7.80
C ARG A 81 11.92 2.60 -6.62
N MET A 82 12.69 2.66 -5.54
CA MET A 82 12.30 2.10 -4.25
C MET A 82 11.14 2.92 -3.68
N ALA A 83 10.03 2.25 -3.36
CA ALA A 83 8.83 2.90 -2.83
C ALA A 83 8.71 2.75 -1.30
N ASP A 84 8.76 1.51 -0.79
CA ASP A 84 8.68 1.22 0.65
C ASP A 84 9.80 0.30 1.11
N ARG A 85 9.77 -0.99 0.70
CA ARG A 85 10.72 -1.96 1.22
C ARG A 85 11.89 -2.19 0.26
N ALA A 86 13.10 -2.19 0.84
CA ALA A 86 14.33 -2.38 0.07
C ALA A 86 14.43 -3.79 -0.53
N ASP A 87 13.94 -4.83 0.16
CA ASP A 87 13.96 -6.20 -0.33
C ASP A 87 13.03 -6.39 -1.54
N GLU A 88 11.83 -5.82 -1.50
CA GLU A 88 10.91 -5.80 -2.64
C GLU A 88 11.48 -5.03 -3.83
N TYR A 89 12.17 -3.91 -3.58
CA TYR A 89 12.86 -3.16 -4.62
C TYR A 89 13.99 -3.97 -5.26
N VAL A 90 14.86 -4.60 -4.45
CA VAL A 90 15.96 -5.45 -4.93
C VAL A 90 15.43 -6.61 -5.78
N ASN A 91 14.36 -7.28 -5.36
CA ASN A 91 13.79 -8.39 -6.11
C ASN A 91 13.26 -7.94 -7.49
N ARG A 92 12.52 -6.83 -7.54
CA ARG A 92 12.02 -6.28 -8.80
C ARG A 92 13.16 -5.81 -9.70
N PHE A 93 14.17 -5.17 -9.14
CA PHE A 93 15.35 -4.72 -9.88
C PHE A 93 16.09 -5.90 -10.51
N ARG A 94 16.34 -6.97 -9.74
CA ARG A 94 17.00 -8.19 -10.22
C ARG A 94 16.25 -8.82 -11.40
N LEU A 95 14.93 -8.91 -11.33
CA LEU A 95 14.12 -9.48 -12.41
C LEU A 95 14.26 -8.68 -13.71
N ILE A 96 14.23 -7.35 -13.63
CA ILE A 96 14.37 -6.50 -14.83
C ILE A 96 15.80 -6.58 -15.37
N ALA A 97 16.81 -6.56 -14.49
CA ALA A 97 18.22 -6.56 -14.87
C ALA A 97 18.62 -7.79 -15.72
N MET A 98 17.95 -8.93 -15.55
CA MET A 98 18.20 -10.14 -16.35
C MET A 98 17.98 -9.93 -17.86
N ASP A 99 17.09 -9.01 -18.22
CA ASP A 99 16.66 -8.77 -19.60
C ASP A 99 17.31 -7.54 -20.25
N THR A 100 18.02 -6.69 -19.49
CA THR A 100 18.58 -5.42 -19.99
C THR A 100 19.86 -5.57 -20.82
N LYS A 101 20.60 -6.66 -20.61
CA LYS A 101 21.96 -6.89 -21.14
C LYS A 101 23.02 -5.88 -20.66
N TYR A 102 22.73 -5.11 -19.62
CA TYR A 102 23.70 -4.21 -19.01
C TYR A 102 24.73 -4.97 -18.19
N ASP A 103 25.93 -4.40 -18.11
CA ASP A 103 26.96 -4.85 -17.18
C ASP A 103 26.66 -4.39 -15.74
N ASP A 104 27.40 -4.95 -14.79
CA ASP A 104 27.21 -4.65 -13.38
C ASP A 104 27.49 -3.17 -13.05
N GLU A 105 28.38 -2.49 -13.77
CA GLU A 105 28.70 -1.07 -13.56
C GLU A 105 27.49 -0.18 -13.89
N ALA A 106 26.87 -0.40 -15.04
CA ALA A 106 25.64 0.28 -15.43
C ALA A 106 24.48 -0.07 -14.49
N LEU A 107 24.33 -1.34 -14.10
CA LEU A 107 23.30 -1.77 -13.16
C LEU A 107 23.49 -1.15 -11.77
N MET A 108 24.72 -1.02 -11.27
CA MET A 108 25.01 -0.35 -10.01
C MET A 108 24.59 1.12 -10.05
N ARG A 109 24.87 1.81 -11.17
CA ARG A 109 24.42 3.19 -11.36
C ARG A 109 22.90 3.30 -11.28
N PHE A 110 22.16 2.49 -12.05
CA PHE A 110 20.70 2.53 -12.04
C PHE A 110 20.10 2.14 -10.68
N PHE A 111 20.70 1.16 -10.00
CA PHE A 111 20.26 0.76 -8.67
C PHE A 111 20.44 1.91 -7.68
N ARG A 112 21.60 2.57 -7.69
CA ARG A 112 21.88 3.74 -6.85
C ARG A 112 20.88 4.85 -7.10
N GLU A 113 20.66 5.23 -8.37
CA GLU A 113 19.69 6.27 -8.76
C GLU A 113 18.26 5.93 -8.34
N GLY A 114 17.94 4.64 -8.21
CA GLY A 114 16.61 4.19 -7.80
C GLY A 114 16.35 4.13 -6.30
N LEU A 115 17.38 4.28 -5.46
CA LEU A 115 17.24 4.35 -4.01
C LEU A 115 16.81 5.75 -3.53
N PRO A 116 16.18 5.87 -2.35
CA PRO A 116 15.94 7.17 -1.73
C PRO A 116 17.26 7.84 -1.35
N GLU A 117 17.36 9.16 -1.50
CA GLU A 117 18.59 9.95 -1.22
C GLU A 117 19.16 9.64 0.17
N SER A 118 18.32 9.56 1.20
CA SER A 118 18.76 9.23 2.57
C SER A 118 19.48 7.87 2.68
N LEU A 119 19.06 6.85 1.94
CA LEU A 119 19.72 5.55 1.90
C LEU A 119 20.98 5.60 1.05
N GLN A 120 20.95 6.30 -0.11
CA GLN A 120 22.14 6.51 -0.93
C GLN A 120 23.25 7.16 -0.12
N THR A 121 22.98 8.30 0.52
CA THR A 121 23.95 9.02 1.36
C THR A 121 24.46 8.14 2.49
N LYS A 122 23.59 7.35 3.14
CA LYS A 122 24.00 6.45 4.22
C LYS A 122 24.95 5.34 3.74
N ILE A 123 24.75 4.83 2.53
CA ILE A 123 25.60 3.80 1.92
C ILE A 123 26.93 4.40 1.44
N MET A 124 26.90 5.58 0.83
CA MET A 124 28.10 6.26 0.30
C MET A 124 29.02 6.79 1.39
N LEU A 125 28.48 7.24 2.51
CA LEU A 125 29.26 7.78 3.64
C LEU A 125 29.67 6.71 4.66
N ARG A 126 29.75 5.44 4.25
CA ARG A 126 30.26 4.37 5.12
C ARG A 126 31.76 4.52 5.34
N THR A 127 32.20 4.13 6.53
CA THR A 127 33.63 4.04 6.88
C THR A 127 34.38 2.97 6.10
N ASP A 128 33.65 1.95 5.63
CA ASP A 128 34.22 0.75 5.00
C ASP A 128 34.38 0.93 3.47
N GLY A 129 34.17 2.13 2.94
CA GLY A 129 34.24 2.44 1.51
C GLY A 129 32.92 2.31 0.75
N GLU A 130 32.95 2.72 -0.53
CA GLU A 130 31.84 2.56 -1.49
C GLU A 130 31.65 1.07 -1.83
N PRO A 131 30.41 0.58 -2.00
CA PRO A 131 30.20 -0.81 -2.39
C PRO A 131 30.70 -1.05 -3.83
N GLU A 132 31.57 -2.05 -3.99
CA GLU A 132 32.20 -2.38 -5.28
C GLU A 132 31.35 -3.31 -6.14
N THR A 133 30.39 -4.02 -5.54
CA THR A 133 29.55 -4.99 -6.24
C THR A 133 28.07 -4.66 -6.11
N LEU A 134 27.31 -5.03 -7.14
CA LEU A 134 25.85 -4.89 -7.15
C LEU A 134 25.19 -5.67 -5.99
N ASP A 135 25.77 -6.81 -5.59
CA ASP A 135 25.28 -7.59 -4.46
C ASP A 135 25.53 -6.91 -3.10
N ASP A 136 26.66 -6.22 -2.94
CA ASP A 136 26.93 -5.42 -1.74
C ASP A 136 25.95 -4.24 -1.64
N TRP A 137 25.65 -3.58 -2.77
CA TRP A 137 24.60 -2.57 -2.85
C TRP A 137 23.25 -3.12 -2.35
N TYR A 138 22.86 -4.31 -2.79
CA TYR A 138 21.62 -4.95 -2.35
C TYR A 138 21.60 -5.23 -0.85
N LYS A 139 22.65 -5.87 -0.33
CA LYS A 139 22.79 -6.21 1.10
C LYS A 139 22.72 -4.96 1.98
N LEU A 140 23.40 -3.89 1.58
CA LEU A 140 23.45 -2.66 2.36
C LEU A 140 22.13 -1.89 2.33
N ALA A 141 21.48 -1.80 1.18
CA ALA A 141 20.16 -1.18 1.07
C ALA A 141 19.14 -1.86 2.00
N ILE A 142 19.08 -3.19 1.97
CA ILE A 142 18.19 -3.98 2.85
C ILE A 142 18.56 -3.78 4.32
N LYS A 143 19.86 -3.84 4.66
CA LYS A 143 20.34 -3.69 6.03
C LYS A 143 19.95 -2.33 6.61
N TYR A 144 20.21 -1.23 5.89
CA TYR A 144 19.95 0.11 6.39
C TYR A 144 18.46 0.47 6.40
N ASP A 145 17.67 0.01 5.43
CA ASP A 145 16.20 0.17 5.46
C ASP A 145 15.61 -0.51 6.71
N ASN A 146 16.02 -1.75 6.97
CA ASN A 146 15.58 -2.49 8.16
C ASN A 146 16.01 -1.81 9.47
N GLN A 147 17.25 -1.32 9.54
CA GLN A 147 17.73 -0.56 10.71
C GLN A 147 16.91 0.71 10.94
N TYR A 148 16.61 1.46 9.88
CA TYR A 148 15.78 2.66 9.95
C TYR A 148 14.37 2.32 10.46
N LYS A 149 13.74 1.27 9.91
CA LYS A 149 12.42 0.79 10.33
C LYS A 149 12.40 0.39 11.81
N LEU A 150 13.45 -0.28 12.30
CA LEU A 150 13.59 -0.63 13.73
C LEU A 150 13.71 0.63 14.62
N VAL A 151 14.52 1.61 14.21
CA VAL A 151 14.67 2.88 14.94
C VAL A 151 13.34 3.64 14.99
N MET A 152 12.63 3.71 13.86
CA MET A 152 11.33 4.41 13.80
C MET A 152 10.24 3.68 14.59
N ALA A 153 10.21 2.36 14.59
CA ALA A 153 9.31 1.58 15.44
C ALA A 153 9.57 1.82 16.94
N ASN A 154 10.84 1.92 17.34
CA ASN A 154 11.21 2.22 18.73
C ASN A 154 10.88 3.66 19.12
N ARG A 155 11.03 4.63 18.22
CA ARG A 155 10.61 6.02 18.46
C ARG A 155 9.10 6.13 18.70
N LYS A 156 8.29 5.50 17.84
CA LYS A 156 6.83 5.45 18.00
C LYS A 156 6.39 4.84 19.34
N LYS A 157 7.14 3.86 19.87
CA LYS A 157 6.89 3.28 21.20
C LYS A 157 7.26 4.20 22.37
N ARG A 158 8.20 5.12 22.16
CA ARG A 158 8.74 6.03 23.19
C ARG A 158 8.09 7.42 23.18
N GLU A 159 7.24 7.73 22.21
CA GLU A 159 6.49 8.99 22.21
C GLU A 159 5.68 9.09 23.51
N PRO A 160 5.90 10.15 24.34
CA PRO A 160 5.15 10.32 25.56
C PRO A 160 3.66 10.39 25.20
N ILE A 161 2.86 9.51 25.79
CA ILE A 161 1.41 9.68 25.83
C ILE A 161 1.21 11.02 26.53
N LYS A 162 0.94 12.10 25.78
CA LYS A 162 0.62 13.40 26.38
C LYS A 162 -0.52 13.13 27.35
N PRO A 163 -0.34 13.27 28.68
CA PRO A 163 -1.47 13.15 29.57
C PRO A 163 -2.43 14.26 29.16
N LYS A 164 -3.64 13.89 28.73
CA LYS A 164 -4.74 14.85 28.65
C LYS A 164 -5.03 15.24 30.09
N ILE A 165 -4.27 16.19 30.62
CA ILE A 165 -4.59 16.86 31.87
C ILE A 165 -5.88 17.61 31.55
N ALA A 166 -7.01 16.97 31.82
CA ALA A 166 -8.28 17.65 31.99
C ALA A 166 -8.09 18.58 33.19
N ARG A 167 -7.66 19.81 32.90
CA ARG A 167 -7.58 20.88 33.89
C ARG A 167 -9.01 21.09 34.36
N LYS A 168 -9.39 20.47 35.49
CA LYS A 168 -10.57 20.87 36.25
C LYS A 168 -10.36 22.34 36.59
N GLU A 169 -11.06 23.21 35.86
CA GLU A 169 -11.12 24.64 36.14
C GLU A 169 -11.56 24.80 37.60
N LYS A 170 -10.68 25.36 38.41
CA LYS A 170 -11.05 25.81 39.76
C LYS A 170 -11.95 27.03 39.59
N GLU A 171 -13.10 26.97 40.23
CA GLU A 171 -14.12 28.01 40.44
C GLU A 171 -13.60 29.44 40.17
N ILE A 172 -13.89 29.97 38.99
CA ILE A 172 -13.57 31.36 38.64
C ILE A 172 -14.76 32.21 39.07
N THR A 173 -14.60 33.01 40.12
CA THR A 173 -15.64 33.98 40.52
C THR A 173 -15.80 35.02 39.42
N VAL A 174 -17.01 35.23 38.89
CA VAL A 174 -17.29 36.13 37.74
C VAL A 174 -16.71 37.54 37.96
N GLY A 175 -16.65 38.01 39.20
CA GLY A 175 -16.03 39.29 39.57
C GLY A 175 -14.53 39.44 39.26
N ARG A 176 -13.80 38.37 38.90
CA ARG A 176 -12.38 38.41 38.49
C ARG A 176 -12.18 38.55 36.98
N LEU A 177 -13.24 38.35 36.18
CA LEU A 177 -13.22 38.37 34.71
C LEU A 177 -13.96 39.57 34.09
N LEU A 178 -14.63 40.40 34.90
CA LEU A 178 -15.38 41.56 34.42
C LEU A 178 -14.48 42.78 34.24
N SER A 179 -14.67 43.51 33.13
CA SER A 179 -14.08 44.82 32.95
C SER A 179 -14.64 45.83 33.96
N GLU A 180 -13.97 46.97 34.17
CA GLU A 180 -14.45 48.00 35.10
C GLU A 180 -15.83 48.55 34.70
N SER A 181 -16.15 48.58 33.41
CA SER A 181 -17.46 48.97 32.88
C SER A 181 -18.54 47.95 33.29
N ASP A 182 -18.31 46.67 32.99
CA ASP A 182 -19.28 45.62 33.31
C ASP A 182 -19.48 45.48 34.83
N ARG A 183 -18.44 45.76 35.62
CA ARG A 183 -18.52 45.77 37.08
C ARG A 183 -19.47 46.85 37.59
N LYS A 184 -19.45 48.06 36.99
CA LYS A 184 -20.39 49.13 37.33
C LYS A 184 -21.82 48.76 36.97
N ASP A 185 -22.04 48.18 35.79
CA ASP A 185 -23.38 47.75 35.36
C ASP A 185 -23.95 46.65 36.27
N TYR A 186 -23.11 45.74 36.75
CA TYR A 186 -23.51 44.73 37.74
C TYR A 186 -23.86 45.36 39.11
N MET A 187 -23.15 46.39 39.54
CA MET A 187 -23.46 47.12 40.78
C MET A 187 -24.77 47.92 40.64
N VAL A 188 -24.95 48.62 39.52
CA VAL A 188 -26.18 49.38 39.21
C VAL A 188 -27.39 48.45 39.11
N ALA A 189 -27.23 47.29 38.46
CA ALA A 189 -28.29 46.30 38.34
C ALA A 189 -28.48 45.43 39.61
N GLY A 190 -27.67 45.61 40.65
CA GLY A 190 -27.76 44.84 41.90
C GLY A 190 -27.56 43.33 41.71
N LYS A 191 -26.73 42.92 40.73
CA LYS A 191 -26.47 41.52 40.38
C LYS A 191 -25.33 40.93 41.23
N CYS A 192 -25.51 39.71 41.69
CA CYS A 192 -24.49 38.94 42.40
C CYS A 192 -23.32 38.57 41.47
N PHE A 193 -22.08 38.88 41.86
CA PHE A 193 -20.87 38.55 41.09
C PHE A 193 -20.46 37.06 41.13
N ARG A 194 -21.28 36.20 41.74
CA ARG A 194 -21.07 34.74 41.73
C ARG A 194 -22.05 34.03 40.80
N CYS A 195 -23.31 34.47 40.76
CA CYS A 195 -24.39 33.79 40.04
C CYS A 195 -25.16 34.66 39.04
N ALA A 196 -24.81 35.94 38.91
CA ALA A 196 -25.44 36.96 38.07
C ALA A 196 -26.93 37.24 38.34
N LYS A 197 -27.52 36.68 39.41
CA LYS A 197 -28.91 36.97 39.84
C LYS A 197 -28.97 38.20 40.74
N THR A 198 -30.10 38.91 40.71
CA THR A 198 -30.35 40.11 41.52
C THR A 198 -30.92 39.76 42.91
N GLY A 199 -30.88 40.70 43.85
CA GLY A 199 -31.49 40.57 45.18
C GLY A 199 -30.56 40.07 46.30
N HIS A 200 -29.30 39.75 46.00
CA HIS A 200 -28.27 39.45 47.00
C HIS A 200 -26.88 39.78 46.45
N VAL A 201 -25.90 40.01 47.33
CA VAL A 201 -24.49 40.18 46.96
C VAL A 201 -23.73 38.86 47.07
N SER A 202 -22.54 38.76 46.47
CA SER A 202 -21.74 37.53 46.43
C SER A 202 -21.44 36.89 47.79
N ARG A 203 -21.48 37.67 48.88
CA ARG A 203 -21.30 37.18 50.25
C ARG A 203 -22.48 36.38 50.77
N ASP A 204 -23.69 36.74 50.35
CA ASP A 204 -24.98 36.19 50.79
C ASP A 204 -25.63 35.34 49.70
N CYS A 205 -24.82 34.88 48.73
CA CYS A 205 -25.32 34.08 47.63
C CYS A 205 -25.83 32.72 48.14
N PRO A 206 -27.10 32.35 47.89
CA PRO A 206 -27.64 31.06 48.34
C PRO A 206 -26.97 29.86 47.64
N LEU A 207 -26.21 30.11 46.56
CA LEU A 207 -25.39 29.12 45.87
C LEU A 207 -23.93 29.07 46.38
N LYS A 208 -23.64 29.70 47.52
CA LYS A 208 -22.29 29.69 48.11
C LYS A 208 -21.93 28.27 48.52
N GLY A 209 -21.11 27.62 47.70
CA GLY A 209 -20.68 26.22 47.86
C GLY A 209 -21.34 25.21 46.93
N GLN A 210 -22.24 25.61 46.04
CA GLN A 210 -22.80 24.72 45.00
C GLN A 210 -22.36 25.18 43.60
N ALA A 211 -21.65 24.30 42.88
CA ALA A 211 -21.25 24.52 41.50
C ALA A 211 -22.50 24.71 40.62
N GLN A 212 -22.55 25.81 39.85
CA GLN A 212 -23.62 26.02 38.89
C GLN A 212 -23.52 24.98 37.76
N GLN A 213 -24.63 24.29 37.51
CA GLN A 213 -24.81 23.44 36.35
C GLN A 213 -24.86 24.34 35.10
N THR A 214 -23.88 24.22 34.22
CA THR A 214 -24.02 24.63 32.83
C THR A 214 -25.01 23.68 32.13
N PRO A 215 -25.87 24.17 31.21
CA PRO A 215 -26.74 23.28 30.45
C PRO A 215 -25.89 22.29 29.62
N PRO A 216 -26.36 21.05 29.41
CA PRO A 216 -25.54 20.01 28.77
C PRO A 216 -25.23 20.42 27.32
N PRO A 217 -23.99 20.15 26.84
CA PRO A 217 -23.70 20.31 25.42
C PRO A 217 -24.57 19.36 24.61
N LYS A 218 -25.13 19.86 23.50
CA LYS A 218 -25.87 19.05 22.51
C LYS A 218 -25.00 17.85 22.11
N TYR A 219 -25.60 16.66 22.19
CA TYR A 219 -24.96 15.41 21.78
C TYR A 219 -24.69 15.42 20.27
N GLU A 220 -23.42 15.42 19.88
CA GLU A 220 -22.99 14.93 18.58
C GLU A 220 -22.38 13.54 18.76
N PRO A 221 -22.84 12.52 18.02
CA PRO A 221 -22.29 11.17 18.13
C PRO A 221 -20.82 11.17 17.69
N LYS A 222 -19.93 10.74 18.60
CA LYS A 222 -18.50 10.57 18.31
C LYS A 222 -18.33 9.57 17.15
N LYS A 223 -17.83 10.05 16.01
CA LYS A 223 -17.35 9.19 14.93
C LYS A 223 -16.15 8.39 15.44
N LEU A 224 -16.21 7.06 15.33
CA LEU A 224 -15.12 6.15 15.68
C LEU A 224 -13.86 6.53 14.89
N SER A 225 -12.71 6.56 15.57
CA SER A 225 -11.41 6.66 14.90
C SER A 225 -11.22 5.46 13.96
N PRO A 226 -10.51 5.60 12.82
CA PRO A 226 -10.24 4.48 11.91
C PRO A 226 -9.68 3.23 12.60
N ARG A 227 -8.90 3.42 13.66
CA ARG A 227 -8.34 2.32 14.46
C ARG A 227 -9.38 1.64 15.35
N GLU A 228 -10.33 2.40 15.88
CA GLU A 228 -11.43 1.89 16.70
C GLU A 228 -12.47 1.19 15.82
N ALA A 229 -12.74 1.72 14.62
CA ALA A 229 -13.54 1.06 13.61
C ALA A 229 -12.91 -0.27 13.18
N PHE A 230 -11.60 -0.30 12.88
CA PHE A 230 -10.89 -1.52 12.51
C PHE A 230 -10.89 -2.57 13.64
N THR A 231 -10.69 -2.14 14.89
CA THR A 231 -10.73 -3.05 16.05
C THR A 231 -12.13 -3.62 16.24
N LYS A 232 -13.19 -2.80 16.06
CA LYS A 232 -14.57 -3.25 16.18
C LYS A 232 -14.97 -4.20 15.04
N ILE A 233 -14.51 -3.94 13.82
CA ILE A 233 -14.66 -4.85 12.67
C ILE A 233 -13.98 -6.19 12.96
N ARG A 234 -12.76 -6.17 13.51
CA ARG A 234 -12.03 -7.41 13.87
C ARG A 234 -12.73 -8.24 14.94
N VAL A 235 -13.32 -7.58 15.94
CA VAL A 235 -14.08 -8.25 17.00
C VAL A 235 -15.36 -8.87 16.45
N LEU A 236 -16.09 -8.15 15.58
CA LEU A 236 -17.29 -8.67 14.93
C LEU A 236 -16.98 -9.87 14.02
N ILE A 237 -15.87 -9.85 13.28
CA ILE A 237 -15.42 -10.98 12.44
C ILE A 237 -15.05 -12.20 13.30
N ALA A 238 -14.51 -11.98 14.51
CA ALA A 238 -14.15 -13.06 15.44
C ALA A 238 -15.35 -13.62 16.23
N GLU A 239 -16.45 -12.86 16.33
CA GLU A 239 -17.70 -13.28 16.95
C GLU A 239 -18.63 -14.04 15.98
N GLN A 240 -18.40 -13.92 14.66
CA GLN A 240 -19.07 -14.74 13.65
C GLN A 240 -18.48 -16.16 13.63
N GLY A 241 -19.34 -17.18 13.73
CA GLY A 241 -18.95 -18.58 13.67
C GLY A 241 -18.27 -18.92 12.35
N GLU A 242 -17.36 -19.89 12.38
CA GLU A 242 -16.48 -20.28 11.26
C GLU A 242 -17.21 -20.51 9.92
N GLY A 243 -18.49 -20.89 9.95
CA GLY A 243 -19.32 -21.11 8.76
C GLY A 243 -19.67 -19.86 7.94
N GLU A 244 -19.73 -18.66 8.54
CA GLU A 244 -20.01 -17.41 7.79
C GLU A 244 -18.75 -16.80 7.16
N GLN A 245 -17.56 -17.17 7.67
CA GLN A 245 -16.28 -16.74 7.10
C GLN A 245 -15.99 -17.47 5.76
N GLU A 246 -16.40 -18.74 5.61
CA GLU A 246 -16.21 -19.50 4.37
C GLU A 246 -17.03 -18.94 3.19
N GLU A 247 -18.24 -18.42 3.42
CA GLU A 247 -19.10 -17.84 2.38
C GLU A 247 -18.50 -16.54 1.80
N ILE A 248 -17.73 -15.79 2.60
CA ILE A 248 -16.98 -14.61 2.15
C ILE A 248 -15.71 -15.00 1.38
N PHE A 249 -15.05 -16.08 1.77
CA PHE A 249 -13.88 -16.61 1.04
C PHE A 249 -14.26 -17.18 -0.33
N ASP A 250 -15.42 -17.80 -0.48
CA ASP A 250 -15.91 -18.32 -1.77
C ASP A 250 -16.28 -17.19 -2.76
N LEU A 251 -16.55 -15.98 -2.26
CA LEU A 251 -16.80 -14.76 -3.07
C LEU A 251 -15.52 -14.10 -3.61
N MET A 252 -14.35 -14.39 -3.03
CA MET A 252 -13.07 -13.78 -3.45
C MET A 252 -12.24 -14.66 -4.40
N GLY A 253 -12.72 -15.83 -4.79
CA GLY A 253 -12.05 -16.68 -5.77
C GLY A 253 -10.80 -17.35 -5.21
N LYS A 254 -10.79 -18.68 -5.22
CA LYS A 254 -9.67 -19.50 -4.78
C LYS A 254 -8.46 -19.30 -5.72
N GLU A 255 -7.36 -18.81 -5.16
CA GLU A 255 -5.99 -19.07 -5.65
C GLU A 255 -5.24 -19.96 -4.65
#